data_AF-A0A7S0NGE8-F1
#
_entry.id   AF-A0A7S0NGE8-F1
#
_cell.length_a   1.000
_cell.length_b   1.000
_cell.length_c   1.000
_cell.angle_alpha   90.00
_cell.angle_beta   90.00
_cell.angle_gamma   90.00
#
_symmetry.space_group_name_H-M   'P 1'
#
loop_
_entity.id
_entity.type
_entity.pdbx_description
1 polymer ?
#
loop_
_entity_poly.entity_id
_entity_poly.type
_entity_poly.pdbx_seq_one_letter_code
_entity_poly.pdbx_strand_id
1 'polypeptide(L)'
;VAINREVMVAVCDSNVKPQLELFLKGTAAAGVKNVLIIALDEPLARFLDGMGVAYWLRQDAAKGAHKISAQKFKFMGELLGAGASVLVTDIDVVYVQDPFRYLHRDSD
;
A
#
# COMPACT_ATOMS: atom_id res chain seq x y z
N VAL A 1 15.76 3.22 3.00
CA VAL A 1 15.19 4.50 3.49
C VAL A 1 14.46 5.15 2.33
N ALA A 2 13.18 5.49 2.50
CA ALA A 2 12.42 6.18 1.46
C ALA A 2 12.98 7.59 1.26
N ILE A 3 13.29 7.95 0.01
CA ILE A 3 13.66 9.31 -0.35
C ILE A 3 12.42 10.19 -0.12
N ASN A 4 12.59 11.38 0.45
CA ASN A 4 11.50 12.33 0.75
C ASN A 4 10.36 11.78 1.64
N ARG A 5 10.62 10.73 2.43
CA ARG A 5 9.61 10.04 3.27
C ARG A 5 8.39 9.56 2.48
N GLU A 6 8.59 9.23 1.20
CA GLU A 6 7.53 8.78 0.30
C GLU A 6 7.18 7.32 0.52
N VAL A 7 5.90 6.98 0.46
CA VAL A 7 5.42 5.60 0.60
C VAL A 7 4.23 5.34 -0.32
N MET A 8 4.28 4.23 -1.05
CA MET A 8 3.14 3.71 -1.81
C MET A 8 2.32 2.83 -0.88
N VAL A 9 1.04 3.14 -0.73
CA VAL A 9 0.18 2.48 0.25
C VAL A 9 -1.03 1.88 -0.43
N ALA A 10 -1.27 0.59 -0.16
CA ALA A 10 -2.48 -0.12 -0.55
C ALA A 10 -3.17 -0.70 0.68
N VAL A 11 -4.50 -0.79 0.66
CA VAL A 11 -5.31 -1.36 1.75
C VAL A 11 -6.04 -2.60 1.24
N CYS A 12 -5.89 -3.73 1.93
CA CYS A 12 -6.55 -4.97 1.55
C CYS A 12 -6.74 -5.95 2.71
N ASP A 13 -7.54 -7.00 2.47
CA ASP A 13 -7.74 -8.13 3.37
C ASP A 13 -7.19 -9.43 2.75
N SER A 14 -7.35 -10.55 3.45
CA SER A 14 -6.84 -11.84 2.99
C SER A 14 -7.57 -12.44 1.78
N ASN A 15 -8.71 -11.88 1.34
CA ASN A 15 -9.48 -12.41 0.22
C ASN A 15 -8.87 -12.11 -1.15
N VAL A 16 -7.90 -11.20 -1.21
CA VAL A 16 -7.29 -10.71 -2.46
C VAL A 16 -5.80 -11.08 -2.59
N LYS A 17 -5.36 -12.13 -1.89
CA LYS A 17 -3.96 -12.59 -1.91
C LYS A 17 -3.39 -12.80 -3.33
N PRO A 18 -4.08 -13.47 -4.28
CA PRO A 18 -3.56 -13.64 -5.63
C PRO A 18 -3.33 -12.32 -6.37
N GLN A 19 -4.26 -11.38 -6.24
CA GLN A 19 -4.16 -10.04 -6.84
C GLN A 19 -3.01 -9.25 -6.19
N LEU A 20 -2.87 -9.34 -4.87
CA LEU A 20 -1.81 -8.68 -4.12
C LEU A 20 -0.43 -9.21 -4.51
N GLU A 21 -0.26 -10.52 -4.72
CA GLU A 21 1.00 -11.07 -5.22
C GLU A 21 1.40 -10.48 -6.57
N LEU A 22 0.44 -10.37 -7.50
CA LEU A 22 0.68 -9.81 -8.81
C LEU A 22 1.06 -8.32 -8.72
N PHE A 23 0.34 -7.56 -7.89
CA PHE A 23 0.66 -6.17 -7.59
C PHE A 23 2.08 -6.00 -7.03
N LEU A 24 2.45 -6.80 -6.02
CA LEU A 24 3.77 -6.75 -5.39
C LEU A 24 4.89 -7.12 -6.36
N LYS A 25 4.68 -8.15 -7.21
CA LYS A 25 5.62 -8.51 -8.28
C LYS A 25 5.77 -7.38 -9.30
N GLY A 26 4.66 -6.76 -9.69
CA GLY A 26 4.63 -5.65 -10.65
C GLY A 26 5.36 -4.41 -10.13
N THR A 27 5.03 -3.96 -8.91
CA THR A 27 5.68 -2.81 -8.28
C THR A 27 7.19 -3.03 -8.07
N ALA A 28 7.59 -4.23 -7.65
CA ALA A 28 9.00 -4.61 -7.55
C ALA A 28 9.71 -4.57 -8.91
N ALA A 29 9.10 -5.12 -9.97
CA ALA A 29 9.65 -5.10 -11.33
C ALA A 29 9.76 -3.67 -11.89
N ALA A 30 8.82 -2.78 -11.54
CA ALA A 30 8.87 -1.36 -11.88
C ALA A 30 9.91 -0.56 -11.10
N GLY A 31 10.56 -1.16 -10.10
CA GLY A 31 11.59 -0.55 -9.27
C GLY A 31 11.09 0.22 -8.06
N VAL A 32 9.81 0.07 -7.69
CA VAL A 32 9.22 0.68 -6.50
C VAL A 32 9.70 -0.07 -5.25
N LYS A 33 10.37 0.64 -4.32
CA LYS A 33 11.01 0.02 -3.14
C LYS A 33 10.31 0.32 -1.81
N ASN A 34 9.42 1.29 -1.82
CA ASN A 34 8.78 1.90 -0.66
C ASN A 34 7.28 1.59 -0.66
N VAL A 35 6.93 0.31 -0.75
CA VAL A 35 5.56 -0.18 -0.68
C VAL A 35 5.22 -0.57 0.77
N LEU A 36 4.05 -0.15 1.24
CA LEU A 36 3.47 -0.52 2.52
C LEU A 36 2.05 -1.06 2.28
N ILE A 37 1.74 -2.24 2.82
CA ILE A 37 0.40 -2.80 2.78
C ILE A 37 -0.30 -2.58 4.12
N ILE A 38 -1.47 -1.94 4.12
CA ILE A 38 -2.34 -1.89 5.29
C ILE A 38 -3.20 -3.16 5.27
N ALA A 39 -2.89 -4.08 6.17
CA ALA A 39 -3.56 -5.36 6.28
C ALA A 39 -4.77 -5.24 7.21
N LEU A 40 -5.95 -5.61 6.71
CA LEU A 40 -7.20 -5.54 7.49
C LEU A 40 -7.49 -6.76 8.35
N ASP A 41 -6.71 -7.84 8.23
CA ASP A 41 -6.87 -9.06 9.01
C ASP A 41 -5.53 -9.75 9.30
N GLU A 42 -5.47 -10.60 10.35
CA GLU A 42 -4.25 -11.35 10.66
C GLU A 42 -3.83 -12.36 9.58
N PRO A 43 -4.75 -13.08 8.89
CA PRO A 43 -4.36 -14.00 7.82
C PRO A 43 -3.59 -13.33 6.68
N LEU A 44 -3.81 -12.04 6.42
CA LEU A 44 -3.03 -11.26 5.48
C LEU A 44 -1.69 -10.82 6.07
N ALA A 45 -1.67 -10.32 7.32
CA ALA A 45 -0.41 -9.93 7.99
C ALA A 45 0.61 -11.08 8.01
N ARG A 46 0.18 -12.30 8.38
CA ARG A 46 1.04 -13.50 8.38
C ARG A 46 1.55 -13.86 6.98
N PHE A 47 0.73 -13.64 5.95
CA PHE A 47 1.12 -13.87 4.57
C PHE A 47 2.20 -12.88 4.12
N LEU A 48 2.05 -11.60 4.49
CA LEU A 48 3.03 -10.54 4.18
C LEU A 48 4.35 -10.73 4.94
N ASP A 49 4.29 -11.17 6.21
CA ASP A 49 5.48 -11.57 6.98
C ASP A 49 6.28 -12.65 6.25
N GLY A 50 5.61 -13.69 5.76
CA GLY A 50 6.25 -14.78 5.01
C GLY A 50 6.91 -14.32 3.70
N MET A 51 6.48 -13.19 3.15
CA MET A 51 7.05 -12.59 1.94
C MET A 51 8.12 -11.52 2.24
N GLY A 52 8.31 -11.12 3.50
CA GLY A 52 9.18 -10.00 3.86
C GLY A 52 8.70 -8.64 3.36
N VAL A 53 7.39 -8.48 3.16
CA VAL A 53 6.77 -7.23 2.68
C VAL A 53 6.40 -6.36 3.88
N ALA A 54 6.73 -5.06 3.82
CA ALA A 54 6.35 -4.13 4.87
C ALA A 54 4.82 -3.99 4.94
N TYR A 55 4.26 -4.13 6.14
CA TYR A 55 2.83 -4.00 6.36
C TYR A 55 2.50 -3.32 7.69
N TRP A 56 1.24 -2.91 7.80
CA TRP A 56 0.65 -2.37 9.01
C TRP A 56 -0.71 -3.00 9.27
N LEU A 57 -0.83 -3.75 10.37
CA LEU A 57 -2.09 -4.40 10.74
C LEU A 57 -3.06 -3.36 11.33
N ARG A 58 -4.23 -3.26 10.71
CA ARG A 58 -5.36 -2.42 11.12
C ARG A 58 -6.64 -3.21 10.96
N GLN A 59 -6.97 -4.01 11.96
CA GLN A 59 -8.20 -4.79 11.97
C GLN A 59 -9.41 -3.87 11.75
N ASP A 60 -10.20 -4.19 10.74
CA ASP A 60 -11.42 -3.48 10.41
C ASP A 60 -12.51 -4.46 9.99
N ALA A 61 -13.78 -4.13 10.27
CA ALA A 61 -14.92 -4.98 9.93
C ALA A 61 -15.41 -4.78 8.48
N ALA A 62 -14.80 -3.84 7.73
CA ALA A 62 -15.09 -3.61 6.32
C ALA A 62 -14.90 -4.89 5.49
N LYS A 63 -15.97 -5.31 4.79
CA LYS A 63 -15.95 -6.46 3.88
C LYS A 63 -16.27 -6.05 2.45
N GLY A 64 -15.57 -6.66 1.49
CA GLY A 64 -15.73 -6.43 0.06
C GLY A 64 -14.86 -5.29 -0.46
N ALA A 65 -14.32 -5.47 -1.66
CA ALA A 65 -13.26 -4.62 -2.23
C ALA A 65 -13.55 -3.11 -2.18
N HIS A 66 -14.78 -2.71 -2.52
CA HIS A 66 -15.16 -1.29 -2.53
C HIS A 66 -15.15 -0.65 -1.14
N LYS A 67 -15.63 -1.37 -0.11
CA LYS A 67 -15.63 -0.87 1.28
C LYS A 67 -14.24 -0.88 1.91
N ILE A 68 -13.41 -1.83 1.49
CA ILE A 68 -12.02 -1.99 1.92
C ILE A 68 -11.15 -0.86 1.36
N SER A 69 -11.22 -0.60 0.05
CA SER A 69 -10.50 0.52 -0.56
C SER A 69 -10.94 1.85 0.05
N ALA A 70 -12.21 2.05 0.38
CA ALA A 70 -12.68 3.27 1.05
C ALA A 70 -11.98 3.53 2.42
N GLN A 71 -11.43 2.52 3.09
CA GLN A 71 -10.69 2.71 4.34
C GLN A 71 -9.35 3.42 4.15
N LYS A 72 -8.84 3.55 2.92
CA LYS A 72 -7.54 4.20 2.66
C LYS A 72 -7.45 5.63 3.20
N PHE A 73 -8.55 6.38 3.17
CA PHE A 73 -8.59 7.74 3.71
C PHE A 73 -8.55 7.79 5.25
N LYS A 74 -9.15 6.80 5.92
CA LYS A 74 -9.12 6.68 7.39
C LYS A 74 -7.68 6.55 7.90
N PHE A 75 -6.89 5.72 7.22
CA PHE A 75 -5.52 5.43 7.61
C PHE A 75 -4.49 6.46 7.13
N MET A 76 -4.83 7.21 6.07
CA MET A 76 -3.97 8.25 5.53
C MET A 76 -3.66 9.35 6.54
N GLY A 77 -4.62 9.74 7.39
CA GLY A 77 -4.40 10.76 8.42
C GLY A 77 -3.27 10.42 9.41
N GLU A 78 -3.19 9.16 9.85
CA GLU A 78 -2.11 8.69 10.73
C GLU A 78 -0.74 8.70 10.03
N LEU A 79 -0.69 8.27 8.76
CA LEU A 79 0.55 8.27 7.98
C LEU A 79 1.06 9.69 7.69
N LEU A 80 0.15 10.59 7.33
CA LEU A 80 0.46 12.02 7.16
C LEU A 80 0.91 12.65 8.47
N GLY A 81 0.25 12.33 9.60
CA GLY A 81 0.64 12.79 10.93
C GLY A 81 2.02 12.29 11.38
N ALA A 82 2.46 11.13 10.89
CA ALA A 82 3.83 10.63 11.06
C ALA A 82 4.86 11.31 10.12
N GLY A 83 4.42 12.24 9.27
CA GLY A 83 5.24 12.98 8.34
C GLY A 83 5.63 12.21 7.08
N ALA A 84 4.84 11.21 6.68
CA ALA A 84 5.02 10.49 5.42
C ALA A 84 4.32 11.21 4.26
N SER A 85 4.92 11.16 3.08
CA SER A 85 4.30 11.59 1.82
C SER A 85 3.66 10.36 1.17
N VAL A 86 2.34 10.29 1.13
CA VAL A 86 1.61 9.07 0.80
C VAL A 86 1.12 9.08 -0.66
N LEU A 87 1.54 8.10 -1.45
CA LEU A 87 0.90 7.74 -2.71
C LEU A 87 -0.07 6.58 -2.46
N VAL A 88 -1.37 6.88 -2.39
CA VAL A 88 -2.40 5.85 -2.19
C VAL A 88 -2.70 5.17 -3.53
N THR A 89 -2.71 3.83 -3.55
CA THR A 89 -3.04 3.02 -4.74
C THR A 89 -4.02 1.90 -4.40
N ASP A 90 -4.77 1.48 -5.41
CA ASP A 90 -5.53 0.22 -5.37
C ASP A 90 -4.66 -0.94 -5.88
N ILE A 91 -4.97 -2.16 -5.46
CA ILE A 91 -4.18 -3.37 -5.77
C ILE A 91 -4.41 -3.91 -7.20
N ASP A 92 -5.43 -3.42 -7.89
CA ASP A 92 -5.76 -3.75 -9.28
C ASP A 92 -5.08 -2.78 -10.29
N VAL A 93 -4.25 -1.86 -9.79
CA VAL A 93 -3.42 -0.97 -10.61
C VAL A 93 -2.10 -1.65 -10.97
N VAL A 94 -1.66 -1.46 -12.21
CA VAL A 94 -0.35 -1.93 -12.69
C VAL A 94 0.59 -0.73 -12.87
N TYR A 95 1.75 -0.79 -12.21
CA TYR A 95 2.84 0.15 -12.42
C TYR A 95 3.87 -0.46 -13.38
N VAL A 96 4.18 0.27 -14.45
CA VAL A 96 5.21 -0.13 -15.42
C VAL A 96 6.55 0.58 -15.19
N GLN A 97 6.56 1.65 -14.41
CA GLN A 97 7.73 2.42 -13.99
C GLN A 97 7.51 2.93 -12.57
N ASP A 98 8.61 3.23 -11.88
CA ASP A 98 8.61 3.83 -10.54
C ASP A 98 7.94 5.22 -10.55
N PRO A 99 6.73 5.38 -10.00
CA PRO A 99 5.97 6.62 -10.13
C PRO A 99 6.61 7.78 -9.37
N PHE A 100 7.38 7.52 -8.29
CA PHE A 100 8.00 8.56 -7.46
C PHE A 100 9.01 9.42 -8.22
N ARG A 101 9.51 8.93 -9.36
CA ARG A 101 10.40 9.67 -10.26
C ARG A 101 9.69 10.71 -11.12
N TYR A 102 8.37 10.59 -11.25
CA TYR A 102 7.55 11.39 -12.16
C TYR A 102 6.48 12.22 -11.46
N LEU A 103 6.31 12.04 -10.14
CA LEU A 103 5.44 12.90 -9.34
C LEU A 103 5.99 14.33 -9.31
N HIS A 104 5.21 15.26 -9.87
CA HIS A 104 5.45 16.68 -9.68
C HIS A 104 5.02 17.06 -8.27
N ARG A 105 5.96 17.61 -7.49
CA ARG A 105 5.71 18.01 -6.11
C ARG A 105 5.29 19.47 -6.15
N ASP A 106 4.01 19.73 -5.98
CA ASP A 106 3.58 21.09 -5.71
C ASP A 106 4.18 21.49 -4.36
N SER A 107 4.87 22.63 -4.35
CA SER A 107 5.53 23.18 -3.17
C SER A 107 4.90 24.56 -2.98
N ASP A 108 3.85 24.63 -2.18
CA ASP A 108 3.23 25.88 -1.74
C ASP A 108 4.01 26.54 -0.59
#